data_AF-A0A1G0MF23-F1
#
_entry.id   AF-A0A1G0MF23-F1
#
_cell.length_a   1.000
_cell.length_b   1.000
_cell.length_c   1.000
_cell.angle_alpha   90.00
_cell.angle_beta   90.00
_cell.angle_gamma   90.00
#
_symmetry.space_group_name_H-M   'P 1'
#
loop_
_entity.id
_entity.type
_entity.pdbx_description
1 polymer ?
#
loop_
_entity_poly.entity_id
_entity_poly.type
_entity_poly.pdbx_seq_one_letter_code
_entity_poly.pdbx_strand_id
1 'polypeptide(L)'
;MEDQHKAPAFANMWLICGIGLVVILSILIGITAKERGWGDYLRLIRKGSNCQAVIIKAEPAGRCEYAFSIGGRSYVGTESECNARVGQKVTITYLVADPSQSCLGHAGERLANEVVSFLFGGLSFPSLS
;
A
#
# COMPACT_ATOMS: atom_id res chain seq x y z
N MET A 1 52.12 -27.41 -6.52
CA MET A 1 50.81 -27.82 -5.97
C MET A 1 50.30 -26.63 -5.17
N GLU A 2 49.67 -25.67 -5.83
CA GLU A 2 49.26 -24.44 -5.14
C GLU A 2 48.10 -23.78 -5.89
N ASP A 3 46.94 -24.42 -5.88
CA ASP A 3 45.71 -23.86 -6.43
C ASP A 3 44.49 -24.44 -5.71
N GLN A 4 44.37 -24.18 -4.41
CA GLN A 4 43.11 -24.42 -3.68
C GLN A 4 43.03 -23.49 -2.48
N HIS A 5 42.51 -22.25 -2.62
CA HIS A 5 41.92 -21.47 -1.51
C HIS A 5 41.26 -20.13 -1.93
N LYS A 6 40.56 -20.05 -3.09
CA LYS A 6 39.84 -18.80 -3.49
C LYS A 6 38.37 -18.99 -3.86
N ALA A 7 37.78 -20.16 -3.58
CA ALA A 7 36.39 -20.45 -3.96
C ALA A 7 35.28 -19.83 -3.07
N PRO A 8 35.41 -19.64 -1.74
CA PRO A 8 34.25 -19.29 -0.92
C PRO A 8 33.83 -17.81 -1.05
N ALA A 9 34.76 -16.91 -1.37
CA ALA A 9 34.46 -15.48 -1.47
C ALA A 9 33.58 -15.15 -2.69
N PHE A 10 33.80 -15.84 -3.81
CA PHE A 10 33.00 -15.64 -5.02
C PHE A 10 31.57 -16.16 -4.86
N ALA A 11 31.39 -17.35 -4.27
CA ALA A 11 30.06 -17.91 -4.03
C ALA A 11 29.24 -17.03 -3.07
N ASN A 12 29.85 -16.53 -2.00
CA ASN A 12 29.19 -15.64 -1.06
C ASN A 12 28.82 -14.28 -1.68
N MET A 13 29.68 -13.73 -2.54
CA MET A 13 29.38 -12.46 -3.23
C MET A 13 28.23 -12.60 -4.23
N TRP A 14 28.15 -13.72 -4.96
CA TRP A 14 27.02 -14.01 -5.84
C TRP A 14 25.71 -14.21 -5.08
N LEU A 15 25.75 -14.88 -3.92
CA LEU A 15 24.59 -15.04 -3.04
C LEU A 15 24.10 -13.70 -2.51
N ILE A 16 25.00 -12.84 -2.03
CA ILE A 16 24.66 -11.50 -1.51
C ILE A 16 24.10 -10.62 -2.64
N CYS A 17 24.71 -10.61 -3.82
CA CYS A 17 24.20 -9.86 -4.97
C CYS A 17 22.84 -10.39 -5.44
N GLY A 18 22.64 -11.71 -5.46
CA GLY A 18 21.37 -12.33 -5.82
C GLY A 18 20.25 -11.96 -4.85
N ILE A 19 20.51 -12.08 -3.54
CA ILE A 19 19.55 -11.67 -2.50
C ILE A 19 19.26 -10.18 -2.60
N GLY A 20 20.30 -9.34 -2.75
CA GLY A 20 20.14 -7.90 -2.89
C GLY A 20 19.27 -7.52 -4.08
N LEU A 21 19.48 -8.16 -5.24
CA LEU A 21 18.68 -7.93 -6.44
C LEU A 21 17.21 -8.34 -6.24
N VAL A 22 16.96 -9.49 -5.61
CA VAL A 22 15.59 -9.93 -5.28
C VAL A 22 14.90 -8.92 -4.37
N VAL A 23 15.57 -8.47 -3.30
CA VAL A 23 15.03 -7.46 -2.38
C VAL A 23 14.70 -6.16 -3.11
N ILE A 24 15.60 -5.67 -3.97
CA ILE A 24 15.36 -4.45 -4.77
C ILE A 24 14.15 -4.64 -5.69
N LEU A 25 14.07 -5.77 -6.38
CA LEU A 25 12.97 -6.06 -7.30
C LEU A 25 11.63 -6.15 -6.55
N SER A 26 11.61 -6.78 -5.38
CA SER A 26 10.42 -6.85 -4.52
C SER A 26 9.96 -5.45 -4.09
N ILE A 27 10.88 -4.58 -3.68
CA ILE A 27 10.56 -3.19 -3.33
C ILE A 27 9.97 -2.45 -4.53
N LEU A 28 10.57 -2.59 -5.72
CA LEU A 28 10.09 -1.93 -6.94
C LEU A 28 8.69 -2.41 -7.35
N ILE A 29 8.40 -3.70 -7.19
CA ILE A 29 7.06 -4.27 -7.44
C ILE A 29 6.07 -3.72 -6.39
N GLY A 30 6.42 -3.65 -5.11
CA GLY A 30 5.57 -3.07 -4.07
C GLY A 30 5.23 -1.60 -4.33
N ILE A 31 6.17 -0.83 -4.90
CA ILE A 31 5.95 0.58 -5.27
C ILE A 31 5.01 0.72 -6.48
N THR A 32 5.07 -0.19 -7.46
CA THR A 32 4.42 -0.03 -8.77
C THR A 32 3.16 -0.87 -9.00
N ALA A 33 3.00 -2.00 -8.31
CA ALA A 33 1.99 -3.01 -8.66
C ALA A 33 0.64 -2.86 -7.93
N LYS A 34 0.54 -2.06 -6.86
CA LYS A 34 -0.75 -1.82 -6.17
C LYS A 34 -1.47 -0.61 -6.74
N GLU A 35 -2.80 -0.69 -6.83
CA GLU A 35 -3.70 0.34 -7.40
C GLU A 35 -3.53 1.75 -6.80
N ARG A 36 -2.96 1.86 -5.59
CA ARG A 36 -2.38 3.08 -5.02
C ARG A 36 -0.98 2.75 -4.53
N GLY A 37 0.04 3.27 -5.20
CA GLY A 37 1.43 3.00 -4.84
C GLY A 37 1.79 3.55 -3.46
N TRP A 38 2.79 2.96 -2.79
CA TRP A 38 3.27 3.43 -1.48
C TRP A 38 3.66 4.93 -1.46
N GLY A 39 4.05 5.46 -2.62
CA GLY A 39 4.33 6.89 -2.80
C GLY A 39 3.13 7.79 -2.51
N ASP A 40 1.91 7.39 -2.90
CA ASP A 40 0.69 8.17 -2.66
C ASP A 40 0.32 8.15 -1.17
N TYR A 41 0.49 7.01 -0.50
CA TYR A 41 0.33 6.92 0.96
C TYR A 41 1.35 7.79 1.70
N LEU A 42 2.63 7.76 1.31
CA LEU A 42 3.65 8.63 1.90
C LEU A 42 3.32 10.11 1.69
N ARG A 43 2.74 10.45 0.54
CA ARG A 43 2.27 11.80 0.25
C ARG A 43 1.10 12.21 1.14
N LEU A 44 0.12 11.31 1.34
CA LEU A 44 -1.01 11.50 2.25
C LEU A 44 -0.57 11.60 3.71
N ILE A 45 0.42 10.82 4.15
CA ILE A 45 0.94 10.91 5.53
C ILE A 45 1.61 12.26 5.78
N ARG A 46 2.35 12.79 4.79
CA ARG A 46 3.09 14.05 4.95
C ARG A 46 2.26 15.31 4.73
N LYS A 47 1.26 15.25 3.85
CA LYS A 47 0.50 16.42 3.38
C LYS A 47 -1.02 16.23 3.42
N GLY A 48 -1.49 15.14 4.00
CA GLY A 48 -2.91 14.84 4.13
C GLY A 48 -3.56 15.61 5.26
N SER A 49 -4.87 15.79 5.14
CA SER A 49 -5.73 16.31 6.19
C SER A 49 -6.89 15.34 6.40
N ASN A 50 -7.39 15.29 7.63
CA ASN A 50 -8.53 14.46 7.98
C ASN A 50 -9.83 15.23 7.72
N CYS A 51 -10.85 14.53 7.23
CA CYS A 51 -12.23 15.04 7.21
C CYS A 51 -13.25 13.90 7.36
N GLN A 52 -14.52 14.26 7.48
CA GLN A 52 -15.61 13.28 7.50
C GLN A 52 -16.15 13.06 6.09
N ALA A 53 -16.29 11.80 5.72
CA ALA A 53 -17.02 11.36 4.53
C ALA A 53 -18.26 10.56 4.94
N VAL A 54 -19.18 10.39 4.01
CA VAL A 54 -20.37 9.55 4.16
C VAL A 54 -20.29 8.42 3.16
N ILE A 55 -20.50 7.19 3.61
CA ILE A 55 -20.59 6.04 2.70
C ILE A 55 -21.85 6.17 1.85
N ILE A 56 -21.67 6.20 0.53
CA ILE A 56 -22.77 6.29 -0.44
C ILE A 56 -23.09 4.93 -1.07
N LYS A 57 -22.14 3.99 -1.04
CA LYS A 57 -22.29 2.64 -1.58
C LYS A 57 -21.44 1.67 -0.78
N ALA A 58 -21.98 0.48 -0.48
CA ALA A 58 -21.24 -0.62 0.12
C ALA A 58 -21.58 -1.91 -0.63
N GLU A 59 -20.54 -2.60 -1.10
CA GLU A 59 -20.63 -3.87 -1.82
C GLU A 59 -20.32 -5.03 -0.86
N PRO A 60 -20.95 -6.20 -1.05
CA PRO A 60 -20.75 -7.36 -0.18
C PRO A 60 -19.31 -7.91 -0.19
N ALA A 61 -18.49 -7.55 -1.18
CA ALA A 61 -17.08 -7.92 -1.26
C ALA A 61 -16.15 -7.04 -0.39
N GLY A 62 -16.71 -6.17 0.47
CA GLY A 62 -15.92 -5.25 1.32
C GLY A 62 -15.47 -3.99 0.59
N ARG A 63 -15.93 -3.76 -0.65
CA ARG A 63 -15.69 -2.52 -1.38
C ARG A 63 -16.73 -1.47 -0.99
N CYS A 64 -16.32 -0.24 -0.75
CA CYS A 64 -17.25 0.86 -0.52
C CYS A 64 -16.86 2.12 -1.27
N GLU A 65 -17.85 2.97 -1.52
CA GLU A 65 -17.68 4.29 -2.08
C GLU A 65 -18.16 5.31 -1.04
N TYR A 66 -17.40 6.39 -0.89
CA TYR A 66 -17.69 7.44 0.07
C TYR A 66 -17.63 8.82 -0.60
N ALA A 67 -18.50 9.72 -0.15
CA ALA A 67 -18.55 11.09 -0.61
C ALA A 67 -18.16 12.05 0.50
N PHE A 68 -17.42 13.10 0.15
CA PHE A 68 -17.00 14.17 1.06
C PHE A 68 -16.95 15.50 0.31
N SER A 69 -16.97 16.60 1.06
CA SER A 69 -16.91 17.94 0.46
C SER A 69 -15.79 18.78 1.07
N ILE A 70 -14.99 19.40 0.20
CA ILE A 70 -13.90 20.32 0.55
C ILE A 70 -14.08 21.58 -0.27
N GLY A 71 -14.15 22.74 0.39
CA GLY A 71 -14.28 24.04 -0.28
C GLY A 71 -15.50 24.17 -1.19
N GLY A 72 -16.63 23.52 -0.85
CA GLY A 72 -17.86 23.56 -1.64
C GLY A 72 -17.87 22.66 -2.88
N ARG A 73 -16.81 21.87 -3.11
CA ARG A 73 -16.76 20.83 -4.14
C ARG A 73 -16.98 19.47 -3.50
N SER A 74 -17.69 18.59 -4.20
CA SER A 74 -17.90 17.21 -3.77
C SER A 74 -16.91 16.28 -4.46
N TYR A 75 -16.36 15.35 -3.69
CA TYR A 75 -15.41 14.35 -4.13
C TYR A 75 -15.94 12.97 -3.76
N VAL A 76 -15.58 11.97 -4.56
CA VAL A 76 -15.92 10.57 -4.32
C VAL A 76 -14.62 9.77 -4.28
N GLY A 77 -14.46 9.02 -3.20
CA GLY A 77 -13.38 8.05 -3.05
C GLY A 77 -13.94 6.63 -3.02
N THR A 78 -13.10 5.69 -3.40
CA THR A 78 -13.41 4.25 -3.34
C THR A 78 -12.39 3.54 -2.48
N GLU A 79 -12.83 2.49 -1.79
CA GLU A 79 -11.97 1.66 -0.96
C GLU A 79 -12.34 0.19 -1.10
N SER A 80 -11.34 -0.69 -1.20
CA SER A 80 -11.50 -2.14 -1.33
C SER A 80 -11.61 -2.89 0.00
N GLU A 81 -11.27 -2.24 1.12
CA GLU A 81 -11.30 -2.82 2.47
C GLU A 81 -12.12 -1.92 3.38
N CYS A 82 -13.43 -2.16 3.38
CA CYS A 82 -14.40 -1.31 4.04
C CYS A 82 -15.56 -2.13 4.60
N ASN A 83 -15.77 -2.01 5.91
CA ASN A 83 -16.84 -2.71 6.63
C ASN A 83 -17.95 -1.75 7.12
N ALA A 84 -18.02 -0.57 6.52
CA ALA A 84 -18.96 0.48 6.87
C ALA A 84 -20.27 0.36 6.08
N ARG A 85 -21.36 0.87 6.67
CA ARG A 85 -22.71 0.82 6.06
C ARG A 85 -23.01 2.11 5.30
N VAL A 86 -23.87 2.01 4.28
CA VAL A 86 -24.38 3.20 3.56
C VAL A 86 -25.04 4.18 4.55
N GLY A 87 -24.71 5.46 4.43
CA GLY A 87 -25.13 6.53 5.34
C GLY A 87 -24.25 6.71 6.58
N GLN A 88 -23.31 5.81 6.84
CA GLN A 88 -22.38 5.93 7.96
C GLN A 88 -21.37 7.04 7.70
N LYS A 89 -21.08 7.83 8.73
CA LYS A 89 -19.97 8.80 8.71
C LYS A 89 -18.67 8.08 9.03
N VAL A 90 -17.67 8.29 8.19
CA VAL A 90 -16.33 7.71 8.33
C VAL A 90 -15.28 8.81 8.25
N THR A 91 -14.19 8.65 8.99
CA THR A 91 -13.03 9.54 8.87
C THR A 91 -12.22 9.12 7.65
N ILE A 92 -11.83 10.08 6.83
CA ILE A 92 -10.93 9.88 5.70
C ILE A 92 -9.74 10.81 5.82
N THR A 93 -8.63 10.42 5.18
CA THR A 93 -7.48 11.31 4.95
C THR A 93 -7.46 11.66 3.47
N TYR A 94 -7.41 12.94 3.12
CA TYR A 94 -7.31 13.42 1.74
C TYR A 94 -6.08 14.32 1.56
N LEU A 95 -5.56 14.42 0.35
CA LEU A 95 -4.44 15.30 0.04
C LEU A 95 -4.95 16.74 -0.18
N VAL A 96 -4.44 17.70 0.59
CA VAL A 96 -4.93 19.10 0.50
C VAL A 96 -4.66 19.72 -0.87
N ALA A 97 -3.53 19.38 -1.50
CA ALA A 97 -3.15 19.86 -2.83
C ALA A 97 -4.03 19.26 -3.95
N ASP A 98 -4.61 18.07 -3.73
CA ASP A 98 -5.47 17.39 -4.67
C ASP A 98 -6.46 16.48 -3.91
N PRO A 99 -7.66 16.98 -3.56
CA PRO A 99 -8.62 16.22 -2.77
C PRO A 99 -9.17 14.98 -3.46
N SER A 100 -8.91 14.77 -4.77
CA SER A 100 -9.27 13.52 -5.43
C SER A 100 -8.47 12.33 -4.87
N GLN A 101 -7.27 12.58 -4.35
CA GLN A 101 -6.47 11.59 -3.64
C GLN A 101 -6.95 11.49 -2.20
N SER A 102 -7.62 10.39 -1.86
CA SER A 102 -8.12 10.12 -0.52
C SER A 102 -8.05 8.63 -0.16
N CYS A 103 -7.97 8.35 1.13
CA CYS A 103 -8.04 7.00 1.70
C CYS A 103 -8.95 6.98 2.92
N LEU A 104 -9.57 5.83 3.16
CA LEU A 104 -10.44 5.65 4.32
C LEU A 104 -9.58 5.43 5.58
N GLY A 105 -9.90 6.13 6.67
CA GLY A 105 -9.14 6.10 7.92
C GLY A 105 -7.82 6.87 7.84
N HIS A 106 -6.81 6.41 8.59
CA HIS A 106 -5.49 7.01 8.65
C HIS A 106 -4.53 6.38 7.63
N ALA A 107 -3.95 7.21 6.76
CA ALA A 107 -3.02 6.76 5.72
C ALA A 107 -1.82 5.95 6.26
N GLY A 108 -1.35 6.27 7.48
CA GLY A 108 -0.23 5.60 8.13
C GLY A 108 -0.52 4.15 8.53
N GLU A 109 -1.69 3.89 9.13
CA GLU A 109 -2.10 2.54 9.54
C GLU A 109 -2.30 1.65 8.32
N ARG A 110 -2.87 2.21 7.25
CA ARG A 110 -3.07 1.50 5.99
C ARG A 110 -1.75 1.13 5.32
N LEU A 111 -0.81 2.07 5.25
CA LEU A 111 0.55 1.79 4.76
C LEU A 111 1.22 0.69 5.59
N ALA A 112 1.12 0.74 6.92
CA ALA A 112 1.68 -0.29 7.79
C ALA A 112 1.06 -1.67 7.50
N ASN A 113 -0.27 -1.75 7.33
CA ASN A 113 -0.96 -3.00 7.01
C ASN A 113 -0.54 -3.57 5.65
N GLU A 114 -0.33 -2.70 4.65
CA GLU A 114 0.18 -3.11 3.34
C GLU A 114 1.62 -3.59 3.39
N VAL A 115 2.49 -2.88 4.13
CA VAL A 115 3.90 -3.27 4.31
C VAL A 115 3.99 -4.63 5.01
N VAL A 116 3.21 -4.84 6.07
CA VAL A 116 3.15 -6.13 6.77
C VAL A 116 2.63 -7.21 5.83
N SER A 117 1.53 -6.96 5.10
CA SER A 117 0.97 -7.92 4.15
C SER A 117 1.96 -8.26 3.03
N PHE A 118 2.77 -7.31 2.57
CA PHE A 118 3.79 -7.56 1.55
C PHE A 118 4.96 -8.39 2.11
N LEU A 119 5.49 -8.02 3.29
CA LEU A 119 6.61 -8.69 3.92
C LEU A 119 6.28 -10.14 4.32
N PHE A 120 5.08 -10.37 4.85
CA PHE A 120 4.66 -11.69 5.33
C PHE A 120 3.88 -12.49 4.28
N GLY A 121 3.09 -11.84 3.43
CA GLY A 121 2.37 -12.47 2.32
C GLY A 121 3.27 -12.84 1.14
N GLY A 122 4.39 -12.15 0.95
CA GLY A 122 5.43 -12.54 -0.03
C GLY A 122 6.23 -13.80 0.37
N LEU A 123 6.14 -14.25 1.63
CA LEU A 123 6.74 -15.48 2.12
C LEU A 123 5.80 -16.70 2.04
N SER A 124 4.51 -16.48 1.81
CA SER A 124 3.56 -17.55 1.50
C SER A 124 3.62 -17.85 0.00
N PHE A 125 4.37 -18.90 -0.34
CA PHE A 125 4.37 -19.55 -1.65
C PHE A 125 2.95 -19.70 -2.22
N PRO A 126 2.77 -19.65 -3.55
CA PRO A 126 1.52 -20.11 -4.14
C PRO A 126 1.36 -21.58 -3.74
N SER A 127 0.30 -21.89 -2.99
CA SER A 127 -0.17 -23.26 -2.91
C SER A 127 -0.53 -23.66 -4.33
N LEU A 128 0.31 -24.49 -4.95
CA LEU A 128 -0.05 -25.24 -6.15
C LEU A 128 -1.26 -26.11 -5.77
N SER A 129 -2.45 -25.64 -6.11
CA SER A 129 -3.65 -26.46 -6.25
C SER A 129 -3.99 -26.57 -7.72
#